data_AF-A0A1I6N2P2-F1
#
_entry.id   AF-A0A1I6N2P2-F1
#
_cell.length_a   1.000
_cell.length_b   1.000
_cell.length_c   1.000
_cell.angle_alpha   90.00
_cell.angle_beta   90.00
_cell.angle_gamma   90.00
#
_symmetry.space_group_name_H-M   'P 1'
#
loop_
_entity.id
_entity.type
_entity.pdbx_description
1 polymer ?
#
loop_
_entity_poly.entity_id
_entity_poly.type
_entity_poly.pdbx_seq_one_letter_code
_entity_poly.pdbx_strand_id
1 'polypeptide(L)'
;MGLFLAEFFSKKVGKMPKTSNLFNVFSALTASALVLSTSAYAQETAQIDQELAQGIDFRSVAYSGCLDQFECTVGDITIVGQRRLNENSAWVSAPLYWDPIDGFGIQDGAQNDEIDIDERLLVRFADPVALDRIWLSDLFVSEDRRYGSSQTDLVVGEPEDAEIAGLTFLIDGAELANITVAGESRLPWAQFNQEVDTRFQENGDLRRRIVVNDDIVTVVIPGADITLQTPVTENDRAKQGLFDGLETVELDISDLLAEFNNAALFEVGTNNFELINAIAANPESLSTLIRIAQEKRTTIQLSNGEVGFDVDPTMMLNEIAFFSPFDASNDFSIAGVILGE
;
A
#
# COMPACT_ATOMS: atom_id res chain seq x y z
N MET A 1 51.28 -7.69 45.43
CA MET A 1 50.93 -8.88 44.62
C MET A 1 50.34 -8.38 43.33
N GLY A 2 50.94 -8.47 42.15
CA GLY A 2 52.27 -8.89 41.71
C GLY A 2 52.47 -8.25 40.33
N LEU A 3 53.64 -7.67 40.12
CA LEU A 3 54.15 -7.27 38.80
C LEU A 3 54.40 -8.51 37.95
N PHE A 4 54.24 -8.42 36.63
CA PHE A 4 55.19 -9.00 35.69
C PHE A 4 55.32 -8.17 34.41
N LEU A 5 56.57 -7.99 34.02
CA LEU A 5 57.14 -7.21 32.92
C LEU A 5 57.58 -8.16 31.79
N ALA A 6 57.88 -7.55 30.63
CA ALA A 6 58.68 -8.06 29.49
C ALA A 6 57.93 -9.00 28.51
N GLU A 7 58.19 -9.02 27.20
CA GLU A 7 59.43 -8.69 26.49
C GLU A 7 59.18 -8.42 24.99
N PHE A 8 60.05 -7.60 24.41
CA PHE A 8 60.19 -7.25 22.99
C PHE A 8 60.82 -8.40 22.20
N PHE A 9 60.39 -8.66 20.95
CA PHE A 9 61.31 -9.13 19.90
C PHE A 9 60.98 -8.57 18.51
N SER A 10 62.04 -8.15 17.84
CA SER A 10 62.12 -7.51 16.54
C SER A 10 62.66 -8.48 15.48
N LYS A 11 62.34 -8.19 14.21
CA LYS A 11 62.99 -8.60 12.94
C LYS A 11 62.81 -10.05 12.45
N LYS A 12 62.21 -10.17 11.25
CA LYS A 12 62.98 -10.38 10.01
C LYS A 12 62.17 -10.11 8.74
N VAL A 13 62.79 -9.31 7.88
CA VAL A 13 62.44 -9.06 6.47
C VAL A 13 62.75 -10.32 5.66
N GLY A 14 61.79 -10.79 4.87
CA GLY A 14 61.94 -11.86 3.89
C GLY A 14 61.41 -11.43 2.52
N LYS A 15 62.27 -11.53 1.51
CA LYS A 15 62.07 -11.12 0.11
C LYS A 15 60.90 -11.83 -0.60
N MET A 16 60.27 -11.09 -1.52
CA MET A 16 59.41 -11.58 -2.60
C MET A 16 60.06 -12.69 -3.45
N PRO A 17 59.21 -13.49 -4.12
CA PRO A 17 59.37 -13.70 -5.55
C PRO A 17 58.15 -13.21 -6.35
N LYS A 18 58.45 -12.56 -7.47
CA LYS A 18 57.53 -12.27 -8.58
C LYS A 18 57.22 -13.55 -9.35
N THR A 19 55.93 -13.79 -9.61
CA THR A 19 55.32 -14.53 -10.74
C THR A 19 53.81 -14.52 -10.45
N SER A 20 52.85 -14.39 -11.35
CA SER A 20 52.78 -14.22 -12.80
C SER A 20 51.30 -13.99 -13.09
N ASN A 21 50.99 -13.12 -14.06
CA ASN A 21 49.67 -12.85 -14.58
C ASN A 21 48.88 -14.14 -14.86
N LEU A 22 47.61 -14.19 -14.44
CA LEU A 22 46.56 -14.95 -15.10
C LEU A 22 45.20 -14.29 -14.80
N PHE A 23 44.67 -13.69 -15.87
CA PHE A 23 43.26 -13.52 -16.21
C PHE A 23 42.22 -13.74 -15.10
N ASN A 24 41.53 -12.66 -14.72
CA ASN A 24 40.10 -12.72 -14.42
C ASN A 24 39.45 -11.46 -15.02
N VAL A 25 38.89 -11.63 -16.21
CA VAL A 25 37.95 -10.68 -16.80
C VAL A 25 36.66 -10.86 -16.01
N PHE A 26 36.44 -10.02 -15.01
CA PHE A 26 35.10 -9.84 -14.44
C PHE A 26 34.31 -9.01 -15.44
N SER A 27 33.46 -9.69 -16.23
CA SER A 27 32.36 -9.03 -16.91
C SER A 27 31.42 -8.48 -15.84
N ALA A 28 31.49 -7.17 -15.60
CA ALA A 28 30.43 -6.46 -14.91
C ALA A 28 29.17 -6.53 -15.81
N LEU A 29 28.23 -7.41 -15.45
CA LEU A 29 26.85 -7.22 -15.86
C LEU A 29 26.34 -6.01 -15.07
N THR A 30 26.40 -4.84 -15.69
CA THR A 30 25.56 -3.71 -15.31
C THR A 30 24.13 -4.12 -15.58
N ALA A 31 23.38 -4.45 -14.52
CA ALA A 31 21.93 -4.46 -14.56
C ALA A 31 21.50 -3.01 -14.86
N SER A 32 21.14 -2.74 -16.11
CA SER A 32 20.45 -1.51 -16.47
C SER A 32 19.07 -1.59 -15.85
N ALA A 33 18.87 -0.92 -14.72
CA ALA A 33 17.54 -0.58 -14.26
C ALA A 33 16.90 0.30 -15.34
N LEU A 34 16.01 -0.28 -16.13
CA LEU A 34 15.11 0.48 -16.98
C LEU A 34 14.13 1.17 -16.04
N VAL A 35 14.38 2.44 -15.76
CA VAL A 35 13.37 3.34 -15.22
C VAL A 35 12.35 3.52 -16.36
N LEU A 36 11.28 2.74 -16.31
CA LEU A 36 10.10 2.96 -17.15
C LEU A 36 9.44 4.24 -16.62
N SER A 37 9.81 5.39 -17.18
CA SER A 37 9.07 6.62 -16.96
C SER A 37 7.73 6.49 -17.68
N THR A 38 6.71 5.99 -16.98
CA THR A 38 5.32 6.05 -17.42
C THR A 38 4.95 7.53 -17.53
N SER A 39 4.41 7.92 -18.68
CA SER A 39 3.94 9.27 -18.88
C SER A 39 2.54 9.36 -18.27
N ALA A 40 2.41 9.95 -17.09
CA ALA A 40 1.11 10.26 -16.51
C ALA A 40 0.37 11.25 -17.42
N TYR A 41 -0.78 10.83 -17.94
CA TYR A 41 -1.70 11.70 -18.65
C TYR A 41 -2.72 12.22 -17.65
N ALA A 42 -3.00 13.52 -17.67
CA ALA A 42 -4.11 14.09 -16.92
C ALA A 42 -5.41 13.33 -17.30
N GLN A 43 -5.95 12.57 -16.35
CA GLN A 43 -7.10 11.71 -16.60
C GLN A 43 -8.32 12.54 -17.00
N GLU A 44 -9.04 12.09 -18.02
CA GLU A 44 -10.33 12.67 -18.36
C GLU A 44 -11.37 12.32 -17.29
N THR A 45 -12.31 13.21 -17.02
CA THR A 45 -13.41 12.97 -16.07
C THR A 45 -14.14 11.65 -16.41
N ALA A 46 -14.28 10.77 -15.43
CA ALA A 46 -14.89 9.43 -15.55
C ALA A 46 -14.17 8.41 -16.44
N GLN A 47 -12.86 8.58 -16.70
CA GLN A 47 -12.08 7.58 -17.45
C GLN A 47 -12.16 6.18 -16.82
N ILE A 48 -12.06 6.09 -15.49
CA ILE A 48 -12.20 4.84 -14.73
C ILE A 48 -13.49 4.07 -15.09
N ASP A 49 -14.62 4.77 -15.17
CA ASP A 49 -15.92 4.13 -15.44
C ASP A 49 -16.02 3.65 -16.90
N GLN A 50 -15.42 4.38 -17.84
CA GLN A 50 -15.42 4.02 -19.26
C GLN A 50 -14.57 2.78 -19.52
N GLU A 51 -13.39 2.71 -18.90
CA GLU A 51 -12.46 1.59 -19.07
C GLU A 51 -12.97 0.35 -18.32
N LEU A 52 -13.37 0.48 -17.05
CA LEU A 52 -13.86 -0.65 -16.26
C LEU A 52 -15.19 -1.22 -16.78
N ALA A 53 -15.98 -0.45 -17.56
CA ALA A 53 -17.13 -0.99 -18.28
C ALA A 53 -16.76 -2.06 -19.34
N GLN A 54 -15.49 -2.11 -19.77
CA GLN A 54 -14.95 -3.12 -20.69
C GLN A 54 -14.02 -4.13 -20.00
N GLY A 55 -13.67 -3.89 -18.73
CA GLY A 55 -12.83 -4.76 -17.91
C GLY A 55 -13.60 -5.41 -16.76
N ILE A 56 -12.91 -5.58 -15.65
CA ILE A 56 -13.46 -6.09 -14.40
C ILE A 56 -13.62 -4.92 -13.43
N ASP A 57 -14.85 -4.48 -13.23
CA ASP A 57 -15.19 -3.45 -12.25
C ASP A 57 -15.48 -4.10 -10.88
N PHE A 58 -14.56 -3.95 -9.94
CA PHE A 58 -14.72 -4.47 -8.58
C PHE A 58 -15.78 -3.73 -7.77
N ARG A 59 -16.21 -2.54 -8.19
CA ARG A 59 -17.29 -1.75 -7.57
C ARG A 59 -18.68 -2.22 -8.01
N SER A 60 -18.74 -3.17 -8.94
CA SER A 60 -20.01 -3.67 -9.47
C SER A 60 -20.79 -4.50 -8.44
N VAL A 61 -22.12 -4.50 -8.57
CA VAL A 61 -23.04 -5.26 -7.68
C VAL A 61 -22.76 -6.76 -7.60
N ALA A 62 -22.01 -7.32 -8.56
CA ALA A 62 -21.63 -8.72 -8.53
C ALA A 62 -20.73 -9.05 -7.32
N TYR A 63 -19.99 -8.06 -6.82
CA TYR A 63 -19.08 -8.19 -5.68
C TYR A 63 -19.72 -7.78 -4.34
N SER A 64 -20.97 -7.34 -4.31
CA SER A 64 -21.60 -6.88 -3.07
C SER A 64 -21.71 -7.95 -1.98
N GLY A 65 -21.70 -9.22 -2.38
CA GLY A 65 -21.69 -10.36 -1.46
C GLY A 65 -20.31 -10.68 -0.86
N CYS A 66 -19.26 -9.97 -1.27
CA CYS A 66 -17.91 -10.13 -0.74
C CYS A 66 -17.67 -9.38 0.57
N LEU A 67 -18.54 -8.41 0.89
CA LEU A 67 -18.50 -7.68 2.16
C LEU A 67 -18.57 -8.65 3.35
N ASP A 68 -17.73 -8.43 4.35
CA ASP A 68 -17.54 -9.27 5.54
C ASP A 68 -17.02 -10.71 5.26
N GLN A 69 -16.65 -11.05 4.02
CA GLN A 69 -16.08 -12.37 3.69
C GLN A 69 -14.55 -12.34 3.79
N PHE A 70 -13.93 -13.42 4.26
CA PHE A 70 -12.47 -13.55 4.23
C PHE A 70 -11.91 -13.85 2.84
N GLU A 71 -12.73 -14.47 2.00
CA GLU A 71 -12.43 -14.84 0.63
C GLU A 71 -13.74 -14.81 -0.16
N CYS A 72 -13.71 -14.24 -1.35
CA CYS A 72 -14.88 -14.14 -2.22
C CYS A 72 -14.50 -14.51 -3.65
N THR A 73 -15.33 -15.33 -4.32
CA THR A 73 -15.10 -15.70 -5.73
C THR A 73 -16.30 -15.28 -6.57
N VAL A 74 -16.03 -14.51 -7.63
CA VAL A 74 -17.02 -14.05 -8.60
C VAL A 74 -16.51 -14.40 -10.00
N GLY A 75 -17.16 -15.36 -10.66
CA GLY A 75 -16.66 -15.90 -11.92
C GLY A 75 -15.30 -16.59 -11.72
N ASP A 76 -14.31 -16.19 -12.50
CA ASP A 76 -12.95 -16.74 -12.50
C ASP A 76 -11.98 -15.94 -11.62
N ILE A 77 -12.50 -15.08 -10.75
CA ILE A 77 -11.70 -14.18 -9.90
C ILE A 77 -11.97 -14.47 -8.43
N THR A 78 -10.91 -14.64 -7.67
CA THR A 78 -10.97 -14.80 -6.21
C THR A 78 -10.25 -13.65 -5.53
N ILE A 79 -10.94 -12.98 -4.62
CA ILE A 79 -10.43 -11.89 -3.79
C ILE A 79 -10.18 -12.44 -2.38
N VAL A 80 -9.01 -12.18 -1.80
CA VAL A 80 -8.63 -12.65 -0.46
C VAL A 80 -8.05 -11.50 0.35
N GLY A 81 -8.62 -11.25 1.52
CA GLY A 81 -8.08 -10.29 2.49
C GLY A 81 -7.11 -10.97 3.44
N GLN A 82 -5.97 -10.35 3.72
CA GLN A 82 -5.00 -10.88 4.67
C GLN A 82 -4.43 -9.78 5.56
N ARG A 83 -4.13 -10.13 6.81
CA ARG A 83 -3.42 -9.29 7.78
C ARG A 83 -2.33 -10.11 8.48
N ARG A 84 -1.29 -9.46 8.97
CA ARG A 84 -0.27 -10.05 9.85
C ARG A 84 -0.13 -9.21 11.11
N LEU A 85 0.27 -9.82 12.23
CA LEU A 85 0.44 -9.07 13.48
C LEU A 85 1.72 -8.23 13.51
N ASN A 86 2.73 -8.65 12.74
CA ASN A 86 4.00 -7.98 12.54
C ASN A 86 4.69 -8.53 11.29
N GLU A 87 5.81 -7.93 10.90
CA GLU A 87 6.53 -8.26 9.67
C GLU A 87 6.94 -9.74 9.58
N ASN A 88 7.24 -10.36 10.72
CA ASN A 88 7.72 -11.72 10.87
C ASN A 88 6.60 -12.75 11.08
N SER A 89 5.36 -12.31 11.22
CA SER A 89 4.19 -13.16 11.41
C SER A 89 3.68 -13.70 10.08
N ALA A 90 3.11 -14.91 10.14
CA ALA A 90 2.39 -15.43 8.98
C ALA A 90 1.17 -14.56 8.67
N TRP A 91 0.91 -14.36 7.38
CA TRP A 91 -0.35 -13.80 6.90
C TRP A 91 -1.51 -14.69 7.30
N VAL A 92 -2.52 -14.10 7.94
CA VAL A 92 -3.78 -14.74 8.29
C VAL A 92 -4.92 -14.06 7.54
N SER A 93 -6.03 -14.78 7.35
CA SER A 93 -7.19 -14.22 6.68
C SER A 93 -7.76 -13.01 7.44
N ALA A 94 -8.11 -11.97 6.70
CA ALA A 94 -8.79 -10.77 7.19
C ALA A 94 -10.11 -10.57 6.42
N PRO A 95 -11.16 -10.04 7.06
CA PRO A 95 -12.42 -9.78 6.39
C PRO A 95 -12.27 -8.70 5.31
N LEU A 96 -12.88 -8.92 4.16
CA LEU A 96 -12.89 -7.99 3.04
C LEU A 96 -13.87 -6.88 3.30
N TYR A 97 -13.44 -5.66 2.99
CA TYR A 97 -14.34 -4.54 2.80
C TYR A 97 -14.70 -4.43 1.33
N TRP A 98 -15.91 -3.96 1.08
CA TRP A 98 -16.35 -3.64 -0.26
C TRP A 98 -17.35 -2.50 -0.23
N ASP A 99 -17.19 -1.56 -1.16
CA ASP A 99 -18.23 -0.60 -1.47
C ASP A 99 -18.33 -0.30 -2.98
N PRO A 100 -19.45 0.29 -3.43
CA PRO A 100 -19.70 0.54 -4.84
C PRO A 100 -19.07 1.83 -5.40
N ILE A 101 -18.38 2.60 -4.58
CA ILE A 101 -17.70 3.84 -4.96
C ILE A 101 -16.21 3.54 -5.20
N ASP A 102 -15.55 2.90 -4.25
CA ASP A 102 -14.10 2.74 -4.21
C ASP A 102 -13.65 1.33 -4.58
N GLY A 103 -14.42 0.32 -4.18
CA GLY A 103 -14.15 -1.08 -4.51
C GLY A 103 -13.70 -1.85 -3.27
N PHE A 104 -12.55 -2.52 -3.36
CA PHE A 104 -12.07 -3.40 -2.29
C PHE A 104 -11.02 -2.76 -1.39
N GLY A 105 -11.15 -3.05 -0.09
CA GLY A 105 -10.17 -2.82 0.98
C GLY A 105 -10.23 -3.94 2.02
N ILE A 106 -9.70 -3.71 3.22
CA ILE A 106 -9.74 -4.67 4.33
C ILE A 106 -10.48 -4.10 5.54
N GLN A 107 -11.47 -4.85 6.02
CA GLN A 107 -12.23 -4.46 7.20
C GLN A 107 -11.44 -4.61 8.49
N ASP A 108 -11.83 -3.81 9.48
CA ASP A 108 -11.25 -3.80 10.83
C ASP A 108 -9.76 -3.44 10.84
N GLY A 109 -9.30 -2.78 9.77
CA GLY A 109 -8.02 -2.09 9.67
C GLY A 109 -8.08 -0.70 10.32
N ALA A 110 -7.19 0.19 9.91
CA ALA A 110 -7.14 1.57 10.29
C ALA A 110 -8.30 2.36 9.66
N GLN A 111 -8.45 2.14 8.36
CA GLN A 111 -9.56 2.55 7.51
C GLN A 111 -10.12 1.29 6.86
N ASN A 112 -11.45 1.15 6.81
CA ASN A 112 -12.05 -0.12 6.39
C ASN A 112 -11.96 -0.33 4.88
N ASP A 113 -12.00 0.75 4.13
CA ASP A 113 -11.95 0.85 2.68
C ASP A 113 -10.56 0.71 2.09
N GLU A 114 -9.54 0.66 2.93
CA GLU A 114 -8.15 0.82 2.53
C GLU A 114 -7.30 -0.41 2.87
N ILE A 115 -5.98 -0.33 2.61
CA ILE A 115 -5.03 -1.42 2.86
C ILE A 115 -3.85 -0.90 3.68
N ASP A 116 -3.80 -1.30 4.96
CA ASP A 116 -2.72 -0.93 5.88
C ASP A 116 -1.36 -1.62 5.61
N ILE A 117 -0.30 -1.16 6.29
CA ILE A 117 1.06 -1.72 6.21
C ILE A 117 1.17 -3.18 6.70
N ASP A 118 0.24 -3.61 7.56
CA ASP A 118 0.14 -4.98 8.08
C ASP A 118 -0.92 -5.80 7.34
N GLU A 119 -1.45 -5.25 6.25
CA GLU A 119 -2.52 -5.79 5.43
C GLU A 119 -2.06 -6.03 3.98
N ARG A 120 -2.78 -6.94 3.31
CA ARG A 120 -2.69 -7.08 1.86
C ARG A 120 -3.95 -7.72 1.30
N LEU A 121 -4.29 -7.32 0.09
CA LEU A 121 -5.39 -7.90 -0.66
C LEU A 121 -4.85 -8.66 -1.87
N LEU A 122 -5.28 -9.91 -2.04
CA LEU A 122 -4.88 -10.75 -3.15
C LEU A 122 -6.03 -10.86 -4.15
N VAL A 123 -5.76 -10.52 -5.41
CA VAL A 123 -6.66 -10.76 -6.54
C VAL A 123 -6.08 -11.92 -7.35
N ARG A 124 -6.80 -13.04 -7.39
CA ARG A 124 -6.40 -14.27 -8.07
C ARG A 124 -7.28 -14.52 -9.28
N PHE A 125 -6.65 -14.94 -10.37
CA PHE A 125 -7.32 -15.38 -11.59
C PHE A 125 -7.24 -16.90 -11.69
N ALA A 126 -8.34 -17.53 -12.15
CA ALA A 126 -8.41 -18.99 -12.29
C ALA A 126 -7.36 -19.54 -13.28
N ASP A 127 -7.09 -18.78 -14.33
CA ASP A 127 -6.07 -19.05 -15.34
C ASP A 127 -5.11 -17.84 -15.45
N PRO A 128 -3.85 -18.02 -15.89
CA PRO A 128 -2.96 -16.90 -16.16
C PRO A 128 -3.56 -15.93 -17.20
N VAL A 129 -3.54 -14.64 -16.86
CA VAL A 129 -4.05 -13.54 -17.71
C VAL A 129 -2.93 -12.54 -18.01
N ALA A 130 -3.06 -11.85 -19.14
CA ALA A 130 -2.35 -10.60 -19.37
C ALA A 130 -3.19 -9.46 -18.79
N LEU A 131 -2.54 -8.46 -18.17
CA LEU A 131 -3.20 -7.23 -17.75
C LEU A 131 -2.71 -6.08 -18.63
N ASP A 132 -3.65 -5.23 -19.04
CA ASP A 132 -3.33 -3.96 -19.68
C ASP A 132 -3.23 -2.84 -18.64
N ARG A 133 -4.13 -2.84 -17.65
CA ARG A 133 -4.24 -1.74 -16.69
C ARG A 133 -4.88 -2.14 -15.38
N ILE A 134 -4.51 -1.43 -14.32
CA ILE A 134 -5.11 -1.50 -12.98
C ILE A 134 -5.67 -0.13 -12.61
N TRP A 135 -6.83 -0.12 -11.98
CA TRP A 135 -7.49 1.07 -11.45
C TRP A 135 -7.55 1.02 -9.92
N LEU A 136 -6.99 2.05 -9.31
CA LEU A 136 -7.07 2.34 -7.88
C LEU A 136 -7.96 3.57 -7.66
N SER A 137 -8.51 3.69 -6.46
CA SER A 137 -9.21 4.89 -5.98
C SER A 137 -8.70 5.27 -4.61
N ASP A 138 -9.14 6.44 -4.14
CA ASP A 138 -8.75 7.04 -2.87
C ASP A 138 -7.25 7.35 -2.73
N LEU A 139 -6.49 7.28 -3.84
CA LEU A 139 -5.06 7.52 -3.86
C LEU A 139 -4.76 9.00 -4.17
N PHE A 140 -4.56 9.80 -3.13
CA PHE A 140 -4.38 11.25 -3.23
C PHE A 140 -2.94 11.74 -2.94
N VAL A 141 -2.73 13.03 -3.18
CA VAL A 141 -1.60 13.80 -2.65
C VAL A 141 -2.10 14.93 -1.76
N SER A 142 -1.25 15.44 -0.88
CA SER A 142 -1.56 16.55 0.05
C SER A 142 -2.52 16.20 1.18
N GLU A 143 -2.45 14.97 1.66
CA GLU A 143 -3.23 14.38 2.77
C GLU A 143 -2.71 14.85 4.13
N ASP A 144 -1.39 15.04 4.25
CA ASP A 144 -0.67 15.32 5.50
C ASP A 144 -1.35 16.42 6.33
N ARG A 145 -1.68 17.52 5.65
CA ARG A 145 -2.24 18.71 6.31
C ARG A 145 -3.66 18.51 6.81
N ARG A 146 -4.44 17.61 6.19
CA ARG A 146 -5.83 17.36 6.58
C ARG A 146 -5.90 16.46 7.79
N TYR A 147 -5.02 15.46 7.84
CA TYR A 147 -5.03 14.43 8.87
C TYR A 147 -3.96 14.60 9.94
N GLY A 148 -3.19 15.69 9.86
CA GLY A 148 -2.27 16.11 10.92
C GLY A 148 -1.01 15.25 10.99
N SER A 149 -0.75 14.44 9.98
CA SER A 149 0.55 13.86 9.77
C SER A 149 1.49 14.93 9.21
N SER A 150 2.73 14.89 9.66
CA SER A 150 3.75 15.79 9.13
C SER A 150 4.90 14.92 8.67
N GLN A 151 5.26 15.05 7.39
CA GLN A 151 6.38 14.37 6.76
C GLN A 151 6.09 12.89 6.45
N THR A 152 4.89 12.54 5.98
CA THR A 152 4.66 11.18 5.48
C THR A 152 5.27 11.01 4.10
N ASP A 153 5.54 9.75 3.74
CA ASP A 153 5.79 9.33 2.37
C ASP A 153 7.18 9.71 1.84
N LEU A 154 8.22 9.21 2.51
CA LEU A 154 9.61 9.27 2.03
C LEU A 154 9.99 8.05 1.19
N VAL A 155 9.06 7.52 0.39
CA VAL A 155 9.42 6.45 -0.56
C VAL A 155 10.34 7.04 -1.62
N VAL A 156 11.54 6.47 -1.71
CA VAL A 156 12.60 6.99 -2.59
C VAL A 156 12.15 6.95 -4.05
N GLY A 157 11.94 8.12 -4.64
CA GLY A 157 11.57 8.27 -6.05
C GLY A 157 10.14 8.75 -6.27
N GLU A 158 9.31 8.78 -5.23
CA GLU A 158 7.93 9.25 -5.27
C GLU A 158 7.82 10.72 -4.83
N PRO A 159 6.70 11.42 -5.16
CA PRO A 159 6.45 12.77 -4.67
C PRO A 159 6.31 12.81 -3.14
N GLU A 160 6.79 13.87 -2.50
CA GLU A 160 6.50 14.14 -1.08
C GLU A 160 4.98 14.32 -0.88
N ASP A 161 4.43 13.85 0.26
CA ASP A 161 3.03 14.04 0.65
C ASP A 161 2.07 13.42 -0.39
N ALA A 162 2.31 12.15 -0.70
CA ALA A 162 1.56 11.36 -1.67
C ALA A 162 1.28 9.96 -1.09
N GLU A 163 0.03 9.53 -1.17
CA GLU A 163 -0.37 8.16 -0.88
C GLU A 163 0.25 7.22 -1.91
N ILE A 164 0.70 6.04 -1.47
CA ILE A 164 1.40 5.09 -2.32
C ILE A 164 0.82 3.69 -2.15
N ALA A 165 0.36 3.12 -3.25
CA ALA A 165 -0.01 1.71 -3.34
C ALA A 165 1.19 0.87 -3.79
N GLY A 166 1.44 -0.23 -3.10
CA GLY A 166 2.37 -1.29 -3.50
C GLY A 166 1.64 -2.41 -4.24
N LEU A 167 2.20 -2.87 -5.36
CA LEU A 167 1.67 -3.98 -6.15
C LEU A 167 2.76 -5.01 -6.42
N THR A 168 2.48 -6.27 -6.11
CA THR A 168 3.31 -7.41 -6.50
C THR A 168 2.54 -8.27 -7.50
N PHE A 169 3.16 -8.57 -8.63
CA PHE A 169 2.60 -9.45 -9.66
C PHE A 169 3.20 -10.84 -9.53
N LEU A 170 2.35 -11.87 -9.50
CA LEU A 170 2.78 -13.24 -9.28
C LEU A 170 2.25 -14.20 -10.35
N ILE A 171 3.08 -15.20 -10.68
CA ILE A 171 2.68 -16.37 -11.44
C ILE A 171 3.07 -17.63 -10.65
N ASP A 172 2.08 -18.46 -10.33
CA ASP A 172 2.29 -19.72 -9.60
C ASP A 172 3.09 -19.54 -8.28
N GLY A 173 2.89 -18.39 -7.63
CA GLY A 173 3.57 -17.99 -6.39
C GLY A 173 4.99 -17.43 -6.57
N ALA A 174 5.49 -17.30 -7.80
CA ALA A 174 6.74 -16.62 -8.09
C ALA A 174 6.48 -15.14 -8.42
N GLU A 175 7.22 -14.24 -7.78
CA GLU A 175 7.18 -12.81 -8.07
C GLU A 175 7.77 -12.52 -9.46
N LEU A 176 7.01 -11.78 -10.27
CA LEU A 176 7.42 -11.29 -11.58
C LEU A 176 7.95 -9.86 -11.51
N ALA A 177 7.23 -9.01 -10.78
CA ALA A 177 7.55 -7.61 -10.58
C ALA A 177 6.90 -7.09 -9.30
N ASN A 178 7.53 -6.07 -8.73
CA ASN A 178 7.04 -5.30 -7.60
C ASN A 178 7.17 -3.82 -7.95
N ILE A 179 6.09 -3.06 -7.81
CA ILE A 179 6.00 -1.65 -8.19
C ILE A 179 5.28 -0.84 -7.12
N THR A 180 5.52 0.47 -7.14
CA THR A 180 4.75 1.48 -6.41
C THR A 180 3.95 2.33 -7.38
N VAL A 181 2.78 2.78 -6.95
CA VAL A 181 1.90 3.71 -7.67
C VAL A 181 1.53 4.81 -6.69
N ALA A 182 1.84 6.06 -7.03
CA ALA A 182 1.53 7.22 -6.21
C ALA A 182 0.25 7.92 -6.66
N GLY A 183 -0.39 8.63 -5.73
CA GLY A 183 -1.51 9.51 -6.03
C GLY A 183 -1.14 10.60 -7.03
N GLU A 184 -2.08 10.98 -7.90
CA GLU A 184 -1.88 12.03 -8.91
C GLU A 184 -2.71 13.30 -8.62
N SER A 185 -3.81 13.13 -7.89
CA SER A 185 -4.78 14.18 -7.61
C SER A 185 -4.65 14.69 -6.18
N ARG A 186 -4.79 16.00 -5.99
CA ARG A 186 -4.86 16.56 -4.64
C ARG A 186 -6.17 16.17 -3.98
N LEU A 187 -6.10 15.74 -2.72
CA LEU A 187 -7.28 15.52 -1.89
C LEU A 187 -8.16 16.78 -1.92
N PRO A 188 -9.40 16.69 -2.43
CA PRO A 188 -10.25 17.86 -2.54
C PRO A 188 -10.79 18.28 -1.18
N TRP A 189 -11.07 19.58 -1.05
CA TRP A 189 -11.67 20.13 0.19
C TRP A 189 -13.01 19.47 0.54
N ALA A 190 -13.86 19.22 -0.46
CA ALA A 190 -15.08 18.45 -0.29
C ALA A 190 -14.82 16.99 -0.69
N GLN A 191 -15.26 16.03 0.12
CA GLN A 191 -15.10 14.60 -0.18
C GLN A 191 -16.10 14.16 -1.26
N PHE A 192 -15.64 13.33 -2.20
CA PHE A 192 -16.48 12.81 -3.28
C PHE A 192 -17.66 12.00 -2.73
N ASN A 193 -17.45 11.18 -1.71
CA ASN A 193 -18.49 10.35 -1.10
C ASN A 193 -19.69 11.18 -0.59
N GLN A 194 -19.45 12.39 -0.07
CA GLN A 194 -20.52 13.30 0.35
C GLN A 194 -21.33 13.89 -0.80
N GLU A 195 -20.71 14.04 -1.97
CA GLU A 195 -21.41 14.43 -3.20
C GLU A 195 -22.29 13.31 -3.75
N VAL A 196 -21.93 12.05 -3.48
CA VAL A 196 -22.71 10.86 -3.86
C VAL A 196 -23.89 10.67 -2.90
N ASP A 197 -23.66 10.72 -1.60
CA ASP A 197 -24.71 10.62 -0.59
C ASP A 197 -24.41 11.52 0.61
N THR A 198 -25.29 12.48 0.87
CA THR A 198 -25.11 13.46 1.97
C THR A 198 -25.14 12.83 3.37
N ARG A 199 -25.45 11.54 3.49
CA ARG A 199 -25.38 10.79 4.75
C ARG A 199 -23.95 10.42 5.12
N PHE A 200 -23.02 10.37 4.16
CA PHE A 200 -21.60 10.21 4.46
C PHE A 200 -21.08 11.41 5.24
N GLN A 201 -20.39 11.12 6.33
CA GLN A 201 -19.77 12.12 7.19
C GLN A 201 -18.33 12.37 6.71
N GLU A 202 -17.89 13.62 6.84
CA GLU A 202 -16.50 14.00 6.55
C GLU A 202 -15.57 13.24 7.50
N ASN A 203 -14.42 12.78 7.00
CA ASN A 203 -13.47 11.94 7.74
C ASN A 203 -14.08 10.60 8.20
N GLY A 204 -15.10 10.10 7.50
CA GLY A 204 -15.72 8.83 7.83
C GLY A 204 -15.09 7.62 7.14
N ASP A 205 -14.00 7.83 6.43
CA ASP A 205 -12.94 6.85 6.10
C ASP A 205 -12.14 6.50 7.38
N LEU A 206 -11.78 7.52 8.18
CA LEU A 206 -10.98 7.35 9.39
C LEU A 206 -11.73 6.58 10.50
N ARG A 207 -11.25 5.37 10.83
CA ARG A 207 -11.58 4.69 12.10
C ARG A 207 -10.44 4.83 13.12
N ARG A 208 -9.20 4.87 12.65
CA ARG A 208 -7.93 5.12 13.36
C ARG A 208 -6.85 5.26 12.27
N ARG A 209 -5.69 5.87 12.52
CA ARG A 209 -4.63 5.97 11.49
C ARG A 209 -3.27 5.62 12.08
N ILE A 210 -2.46 4.90 11.32
CA ILE A 210 -1.02 4.76 11.60
C ILE A 210 -0.28 5.49 10.50
N VAL A 211 0.68 6.29 10.93
CA VAL A 211 1.59 6.98 10.04
C VAL A 211 3.00 6.63 10.46
N VAL A 212 3.78 6.07 9.54
CA VAL A 212 5.19 5.75 9.76
C VAL A 212 6.06 6.70 8.94
N ASN A 213 7.01 7.34 9.60
CA ASN A 213 8.00 8.20 8.97
C ASN A 213 9.34 8.08 9.70
N ASP A 214 10.36 7.54 9.01
CA ASP A 214 11.71 7.34 9.54
C ASP A 214 11.69 6.68 10.95
N ASP A 215 11.87 7.51 11.98
CA ASP A 215 12.03 7.13 13.39
C ASP A 215 10.73 7.36 14.20
N ILE A 216 9.64 7.78 13.55
CA ILE A 216 8.41 8.21 14.20
C ILE A 216 7.25 7.38 13.67
N VAL A 217 6.55 6.72 14.60
CA VAL A 217 5.24 6.15 14.31
C VAL A 217 4.18 6.99 15.04
N THR A 218 3.33 7.64 14.26
CA THR A 218 2.22 8.43 14.76
C THR A 218 0.95 7.62 14.67
N VAL A 219 0.25 7.48 15.79
CA VAL A 219 -1.05 6.83 15.87
C VAL A 219 -2.11 7.87 16.18
N VAL A 220 -3.09 8.00 15.29
CA VAL A 220 -4.22 8.92 15.43
C VAL A 220 -5.45 8.12 15.84
N ILE A 221 -5.96 8.38 17.06
CA ILE A 221 -7.13 7.70 17.63
C ILE A 221 -8.10 8.72 18.25
N PRO A 222 -9.36 8.35 18.55
CA PRO A 222 -10.34 9.28 19.11
C PRO A 222 -9.90 9.89 20.43
N GLY A 223 -9.88 11.23 20.47
CA GLY A 223 -9.62 12.00 21.68
C GLY A 223 -8.16 12.09 22.12
N ALA A 224 -7.22 11.51 21.37
CA ALA A 224 -5.79 11.64 21.61
C ALA A 224 -4.99 11.36 20.33
N ASP A 225 -3.97 12.19 20.09
CA ASP A 225 -2.90 11.85 19.15
C ASP A 225 -1.80 11.17 19.97
N ILE A 226 -1.52 9.90 19.68
CA ILE A 226 -0.42 9.17 20.31
C ILE A 226 0.75 9.20 19.34
N THR A 227 1.68 10.12 19.57
CA THR A 227 2.97 10.09 18.87
C THR A 227 3.94 9.20 19.63
N LEU A 228 4.35 8.08 19.03
CA LEU A 228 5.47 7.29 19.52
C LEU A 228 6.71 7.64 18.72
N GLN A 229 7.71 8.19 19.40
CA GLN A 229 9.02 8.41 18.84
C GLN A 229 9.93 7.29 19.31
N THR A 230 10.32 6.39 18.41
CA THR A 230 11.35 5.39 18.70
C THR A 230 12.63 5.89 18.06
N PRO A 231 13.69 6.20 18.84
CA PRO A 231 14.95 6.54 18.22
C PRO A 231 15.47 5.33 17.42
N VAL A 232 15.48 5.42 16.09
CA VAL A 232 16.37 4.59 15.29
C VAL A 232 17.75 5.01 15.75
N THR A 233 18.45 4.11 16.45
CA THR A 233 19.63 4.44 17.24
C THR A 233 20.51 5.45 16.51
N GLU A 234 20.69 6.63 17.12
CA GLU A 234 21.54 7.72 16.64
C GLU A 234 22.72 7.13 15.86
N ASN A 235 22.87 7.55 14.61
CA ASN A 235 24.01 7.31 13.73
C ASN A 235 25.34 7.55 14.46
N ASP A 236 25.79 6.58 15.25
CA ASP A 236 27.08 6.56 15.91
C ASP A 236 28.10 6.21 14.82
N ARG A 237 28.73 7.25 14.25
CA ARG A 237 29.77 7.09 13.21
C ARG A 237 30.90 6.15 13.63
N ALA A 238 31.09 5.90 14.92
CA ALA A 238 32.08 4.92 15.39
C ALA A 238 31.58 3.46 15.31
N LYS A 239 30.27 3.24 15.21
CA LYS A 239 29.63 1.93 15.09
C LYS A 239 29.18 1.58 13.66
N GLN A 240 29.15 2.52 12.71
CA GLN A 240 28.84 2.20 11.31
C GLN A 240 29.76 1.10 10.72
N GLY A 241 31.04 1.07 11.11
CA GLY A 241 31.95 -0.01 10.72
C GLY A 241 31.74 -1.37 11.42
N LEU A 242 30.89 -1.42 12.45
CA LEU A 242 30.44 -2.67 13.10
C LEU A 242 29.18 -3.25 12.45
N PHE A 243 28.48 -2.45 11.63
CA PHE A 243 27.25 -2.81 10.93
C PHE A 243 27.41 -2.88 9.40
N ASP A 244 28.63 -2.74 8.87
CA ASP A 244 28.94 -3.10 7.49
C ASP A 244 28.65 -4.60 7.26
N GLY A 245 27.51 -4.88 6.63
CA GLY A 245 27.03 -6.22 6.32
C GLY A 245 25.93 -6.77 7.25
N LEU A 246 25.35 -5.95 8.14
CA LEU A 246 24.12 -6.29 8.84
C LEU A 246 22.98 -5.47 8.27
N GLU A 247 21.95 -6.17 7.78
CA GLU A 247 20.64 -5.65 7.40
C GLU A 247 20.14 -4.65 8.45
N THR A 248 19.44 -3.63 7.95
CA THR A 248 18.74 -2.57 8.68
C THR A 248 18.20 -3.04 10.04
N VAL A 249 18.36 -2.18 11.06
CA VAL A 249 17.72 -2.41 12.37
C VAL A 249 16.21 -2.40 12.14
N GLU A 250 15.61 -3.58 12.06
CA GLU A 250 14.16 -3.76 12.01
C GLU A 250 13.53 -3.11 13.26
N LEU A 251 12.64 -2.14 13.03
CA LEU A 251 11.83 -1.54 14.09
C LEU A 251 10.72 -2.55 14.43
N ASP A 252 10.86 -3.26 15.54
CA ASP A 252 9.79 -4.11 16.06
C ASP A 252 8.61 -3.23 16.55
N ILE A 253 7.66 -2.99 15.66
CA ILE A 253 6.41 -2.25 15.94
C ILE A 253 5.27 -3.16 16.43
N SER A 254 5.54 -4.43 16.75
CA SER A 254 4.48 -5.40 17.10
C SER A 254 3.60 -4.96 18.26
N ASP A 255 4.21 -4.43 19.33
CA ASP A 255 3.48 -3.96 20.51
C ASP A 255 2.60 -2.76 20.18
N LEU A 256 3.07 -1.89 19.28
CA LEU A 256 2.31 -0.74 18.80
C LEU A 256 1.13 -1.16 17.93
N LEU A 257 1.35 -2.06 16.97
CA LEU A 257 0.28 -2.62 16.15
C LEU A 257 -0.75 -3.34 17.03
N ALA A 258 -0.32 -4.05 18.08
CA ALA A 258 -1.22 -4.68 19.03
C ALA A 258 -2.02 -3.66 19.86
N GLU A 259 -1.40 -2.58 20.34
CA GLU A 259 -2.09 -1.53 21.09
C GLU A 259 -3.07 -0.75 20.19
N PHE A 260 -2.62 -0.38 18.99
CA PHE A 260 -3.44 0.22 17.94
C PHE A 260 -4.66 -0.64 17.61
N ASN A 261 -4.44 -1.95 17.47
CA ASN A 261 -5.50 -2.90 17.16
C ASN A 261 -6.61 -2.93 18.23
N ASN A 262 -6.29 -2.57 19.47
CA ASN A 262 -7.23 -2.53 20.60
C ASN A 262 -7.73 -1.11 20.95
N ALA A 263 -7.29 -0.08 20.23
CA ALA A 263 -7.70 1.30 20.50
C ALA A 263 -9.18 1.55 20.14
N ALA A 264 -9.74 2.63 20.69
CA ALA A 264 -11.08 3.07 20.32
C ALA A 264 -11.13 3.53 18.86
N LEU A 265 -12.30 3.40 18.23
CA LEU A 265 -12.52 3.79 16.84
C LEU A 265 -13.27 5.11 16.75
N PHE A 266 -12.98 5.91 15.72
CA PHE A 266 -13.71 7.13 15.44
C PHE A 266 -15.18 6.82 15.13
N GLU A 267 -16.08 7.59 15.76
CA GLU A 267 -17.53 7.43 15.60
C GLU A 267 -17.95 7.70 14.15
N VAL A 268 -17.31 8.69 13.50
CA VAL A 268 -17.57 9.05 12.10
C VAL A 268 -17.27 7.88 11.15
N GLY A 269 -16.12 7.22 11.30
CA GLY A 269 -15.76 6.04 10.50
C GLY A 269 -16.69 4.86 10.74
N THR A 270 -17.08 4.64 11.99
CA THR A 270 -18.05 3.59 12.34
C THR A 270 -19.42 3.85 11.69
N ASN A 271 -19.90 5.10 11.68
CA ASN A 271 -21.18 5.47 11.08
C ASN A 271 -21.21 5.30 9.55
N ASN A 272 -20.14 5.70 8.85
CA ASN A 272 -20.04 5.51 7.40
C ASN A 272 -19.98 4.01 7.04
N PHE A 273 -19.23 3.22 7.81
CA PHE A 273 -19.21 1.76 7.64
C PHE A 273 -20.59 1.11 7.83
N GLU A 274 -21.32 1.49 8.88
CA GLU A 274 -22.70 1.02 9.10
C GLU A 274 -23.64 1.45 7.97
N LEU A 275 -23.44 2.65 7.41
CA LEU A 275 -24.20 3.14 6.26
C LEU A 275 -23.95 2.28 5.01
N ILE A 276 -22.70 1.95 4.70
CA ILE A 276 -22.36 1.06 3.57
C ILE A 276 -23.00 -0.31 3.75
N ASN A 277 -22.90 -0.91 4.94
CA ASN A 277 -23.57 -2.18 5.24
C ASN A 277 -25.09 -2.12 4.99
N ALA A 278 -25.74 -1.03 5.44
CA ALA A 278 -27.17 -0.84 5.23
C ALA A 278 -27.53 -0.62 3.75
N ILE A 279 -26.67 0.04 2.98
CA ILE A 279 -26.83 0.24 1.53
C ILE A 279 -26.63 -1.09 0.78
N ALA A 280 -25.57 -1.83 1.07
CA ALA A 280 -25.26 -3.12 0.45
C ALA A 280 -26.37 -4.16 0.69
N ALA A 281 -27.01 -4.14 1.87
CA ALA A 281 -28.14 -5.00 2.19
C ALA A 281 -29.46 -4.63 1.46
N ASN A 282 -29.52 -3.49 0.77
CA ASN A 282 -30.70 -3.01 0.05
C ASN A 282 -30.40 -2.78 -1.45
N PRO A 283 -30.86 -3.67 -2.35
CA PRO A 283 -30.57 -3.58 -3.78
C PRO A 283 -30.99 -2.25 -4.45
N GLU A 284 -32.08 -1.62 -3.98
CA GLU A 284 -32.54 -0.34 -4.53
C GLU A 284 -31.62 0.81 -4.09
N SER A 285 -31.23 0.84 -2.81
CA SER A 285 -30.26 1.80 -2.30
C SER A 285 -28.91 1.63 -3.00
N LEU A 286 -28.44 0.40 -3.14
CA LEU A 286 -27.15 0.08 -3.76
C LEU A 286 -27.10 0.53 -5.22
N SER A 287 -28.10 0.15 -6.02
CA SER A 287 -28.19 0.56 -7.43
C SER A 287 -28.32 2.07 -7.58
N THR A 288 -29.00 2.74 -6.65
CA THR A 288 -29.07 4.20 -6.61
C THR A 288 -27.71 4.83 -6.34
N LEU A 289 -26.97 4.31 -5.35
CA LEU A 289 -25.65 4.81 -4.98
C LEU A 289 -24.66 4.68 -6.15
N ILE A 290 -24.58 3.51 -6.77
CA ILE A 290 -23.73 3.25 -7.96
C ILE A 290 -24.04 4.26 -9.07
N ARG A 291 -25.32 4.43 -9.40
CA ARG A 291 -25.75 5.33 -10.46
C ARG A 291 -25.35 6.77 -10.16
N ILE A 292 -25.51 7.22 -8.91
CA ILE A 292 -25.13 8.58 -8.52
C ILE A 292 -23.61 8.75 -8.55
N ALA A 293 -22.83 7.77 -8.09
CA ALA A 293 -21.37 7.81 -8.15
C ALA A 293 -20.87 8.00 -9.59
N GLN A 294 -21.36 7.18 -10.53
CA GLN A 294 -21.05 7.30 -11.96
C GLN A 294 -21.49 8.66 -12.55
N GLU A 295 -22.69 9.12 -12.18
CA GLU A 295 -23.18 10.45 -12.59
C GLU A 295 -22.28 11.56 -12.05
N LYS A 296 -21.77 11.45 -10.82
CA LYS A 296 -20.89 12.45 -10.22
C LYS A 296 -19.51 12.46 -10.87
N ARG A 297 -18.85 11.31 -11.06
CA ARG A 297 -17.55 11.26 -11.77
C ARG A 297 -17.59 11.89 -13.16
N THR A 298 -18.73 11.82 -13.83
CA THR A 298 -18.93 12.43 -15.16
C THR A 298 -19.31 13.90 -15.13
N THR A 299 -19.94 14.40 -14.06
CA THR A 299 -20.57 15.73 -14.04
C THR A 299 -19.88 16.76 -13.16
N ILE A 300 -19.10 16.33 -12.16
CA ILE A 300 -18.35 17.22 -11.27
C ILE A 300 -16.85 17.05 -11.48
N GLN A 301 -16.10 18.14 -11.39
CA GLN A 301 -14.64 18.13 -11.44
C GLN A 301 -14.08 17.87 -10.04
N LEU A 302 -14.42 16.72 -9.49
CA LEU A 302 -14.00 16.28 -8.17
C LEU A 302 -13.44 14.87 -8.30
N SER A 303 -12.15 14.71 -8.03
CA SER A 303 -11.52 13.39 -8.04
C SER A 303 -11.86 12.64 -6.77
N ASN A 304 -11.97 11.33 -6.91
CA ASN A 304 -12.06 10.33 -5.87
C ASN A 304 -10.75 9.54 -5.77
N GLY A 305 -9.61 10.19 -6.03
CA GLY A 305 -8.28 9.59 -5.94
C GLY A 305 -8.02 8.55 -7.02
N GLU A 306 -8.68 8.68 -8.18
CA GLU A 306 -8.60 7.65 -9.22
C GLU A 306 -7.23 7.69 -9.91
N VAL A 307 -6.55 6.54 -9.91
CA VAL A 307 -5.26 6.37 -10.58
C VAL A 307 -5.29 5.10 -11.42
N GLY A 308 -4.98 5.25 -12.70
CA GLY A 308 -4.95 4.19 -13.69
C GLY A 308 -3.49 3.92 -14.07
N PHE A 309 -3.02 2.70 -13.84
CA PHE A 309 -1.64 2.30 -14.08
C PHE A 309 -1.56 1.21 -15.15
N ASP A 310 -0.75 1.46 -16.19
CA ASP A 310 -0.53 0.52 -17.29
C ASP A 310 0.44 -0.61 -16.88
N VAL A 311 0.05 -1.85 -17.13
CA VAL A 311 0.87 -3.05 -16.88
C VAL A 311 1.54 -3.47 -18.19
N ASP A 312 2.70 -4.12 -18.13
CA ASP A 312 3.30 -4.73 -19.32
C ASP A 312 2.33 -5.77 -19.90
N PRO A 313 1.77 -5.56 -21.12
CA PRO A 313 0.76 -6.46 -21.68
C PRO A 313 1.33 -7.84 -22.05
N THR A 314 2.66 -8.01 -21.98
CA THR A 314 3.30 -9.32 -22.17
C THR A 314 3.48 -10.10 -20.87
N MET A 315 3.20 -9.48 -19.72
CA MET A 315 3.27 -10.11 -18.42
C MET A 315 2.04 -10.99 -18.18
N MET A 316 2.25 -12.30 -18.16
CA MET A 316 1.22 -13.27 -17.77
C MET A 316 1.31 -13.54 -16.26
N LEU A 317 0.20 -13.38 -15.56
CA LEU A 317 0.12 -13.54 -14.10
C LEU A 317 -1.18 -14.24 -13.70
N ASN A 318 -1.23 -14.85 -12.52
CA ASN A 318 -2.47 -15.40 -11.95
C ASN A 318 -2.79 -14.85 -10.56
N GLU A 319 -1.94 -13.98 -10.00
CA GLU A 319 -2.21 -13.30 -8.74
C GLU A 319 -1.59 -11.90 -8.74
N ILE A 320 -2.31 -10.93 -8.18
CA ILE A 320 -1.82 -9.60 -7.82
C ILE A 320 -1.97 -9.45 -6.32
N ALA A 321 -0.91 -9.05 -5.63
CA ALA A 321 -0.96 -8.66 -4.23
C ALA A 321 -0.86 -7.14 -4.12
N PHE A 322 -1.85 -6.53 -3.50
CA PHE A 322 -1.92 -5.11 -3.17
C PHE A 322 -1.57 -4.92 -1.70
N PHE A 323 -0.70 -3.96 -1.38
CA PHE A 323 -0.20 -3.70 -0.03
C PHE A 323 0.20 -2.23 0.12
N SER A 324 0.27 -1.71 1.35
CA SER A 324 0.90 -0.41 1.60
C SER A 324 2.39 -0.59 1.94
N PRO A 325 3.33 0.13 1.29
CA PRO A 325 4.73 0.18 1.69
C PRO A 325 4.89 0.68 3.13
N PHE A 326 5.91 0.21 3.85
CA PHE A 326 6.10 0.54 5.27
C PHE A 326 6.26 2.04 5.56
N ASP A 327 6.91 2.78 4.66
CA ASP A 327 7.17 4.22 4.80
C ASP A 327 6.15 5.09 4.04
N ALA A 328 4.97 4.53 3.74
CA ALA A 328 3.89 5.21 3.04
C ALA A 328 2.63 5.26 3.90
N SER A 329 1.81 6.26 3.64
CA SER A 329 0.43 6.34 4.08
C SER A 329 -0.42 5.33 3.30
N ASN A 330 -1.50 4.88 3.96
CA ASN A 330 -2.22 3.64 3.69
C ASN A 330 -3.53 3.84 2.91
N ASP A 331 -3.73 5.00 2.28
CA ASP A 331 -5.05 5.39 1.79
C ASP A 331 -5.24 5.01 0.31
N PHE A 332 -5.70 3.79 0.04
CA PHE A 332 -6.16 3.39 -1.30
C PHE A 332 -7.10 2.18 -1.31
N SER A 333 -7.99 2.14 -2.30
CA SER A 333 -8.85 1.00 -2.61
C SER A 333 -8.59 0.46 -4.02
N ILE A 334 -9.00 -0.79 -4.25
CA ILE A 334 -8.85 -1.46 -5.54
C ILE A 334 -10.17 -1.41 -6.31
N ALA A 335 -10.22 -0.58 -7.35
CA ALA A 335 -11.44 -0.32 -8.11
C ALA A 335 -11.67 -1.30 -9.27
N GLY A 336 -10.61 -1.82 -9.90
CA GLY A 336 -10.76 -2.77 -10.99
C GLY A 336 -9.50 -3.03 -11.82
N VAL A 337 -9.62 -3.87 -12.84
CA VAL A 337 -8.54 -4.20 -13.77
C VAL A 337 -9.06 -4.33 -15.20
N ILE A 338 -8.19 -4.07 -16.17
CA ILE A 338 -8.39 -4.31 -17.61
C ILE A 338 -7.49 -5.46 -18.04
N LEU A 339 -8.08 -6.51 -18.60
CA LEU A 339 -7.34 -7.64 -19.15
C LEU A 339 -6.82 -7.29 -20.55
N GLY A 340 -5.62 -7.77 -20.87
CA GLY A 340 -5.03 -7.66 -22.21
C GLY A 340 -5.63 -8.68 -23.20
N GLU A 341 -5.49 -8.37 -24.49
CA GLU A 341 -5.97 -9.19 -25.63
C GLU A 341 -5.17 -10.48 -25.88
#